data_AF-A0A363TQV9-F1
#
_entry.id   AF-A0A363TQV9-F1
#
_cell.length_a   1.000
_cell.length_b   1.000
_cell.length_c   1.000
_cell.angle_alpha   90.00
_cell.angle_beta   90.00
_cell.angle_gamma   90.00
#
_symmetry.space_group_name_H-M   'P 1'
#
loop_
_entity.id
_entity.type
_entity.pdbx_description
1 polymer ?
#
loop_
_entity_poly.entity_id
_entity_poly.type
_entity_poly.pdbx_seq_one_letter_code
_entity_poly.pdbx_strand_id
1 'polypeptide(L)'
;MQVLVRDNNVDQALKALKKKMQREGIFREMKLRNHYEKPSEKKARERAEAIRRARKLARKRAQREGLIPGKPKVARPGPGGRPGAPARPPR
;
A
#
# COMPACT_ATOMS: atom_id res chain seq x y z
N MET A 1 -15.64 -11.84 -4.52
CA MET A 1 -14.96 -10.75 -5.24
C MET A 1 -15.06 -11.01 -6.75
N GLN A 2 -15.78 -10.18 -7.51
CA GLN A 2 -16.02 -10.42 -8.94
C GLN A 2 -15.46 -9.26 -9.78
N VAL A 3 -14.82 -9.59 -10.91
CA VAL A 3 -14.27 -8.62 -11.87
C VAL A 3 -14.83 -8.98 -13.24
N LEU A 4 -15.59 -8.05 -13.83
CA LEU A 4 -16.10 -8.16 -15.19
C LEU A 4 -14.98 -7.76 -16.16
N VAL A 5 -14.62 -8.66 -17.07
CA VAL A 5 -13.67 -8.39 -18.14
C VAL A 5 -14.45 -7.81 -19.31
N ARG A 6 -14.07 -6.62 -19.77
CA ARG A 6 -14.63 -6.01 -20.98
C ARG A 6 -13.56 -6.03 -22.08
N ASP A 7 -14.00 -6.23 -23.31
CA ASP A 7 -13.18 -6.09 -24.52
C ASP A 7 -11.93 -6.98 -24.55
N ASN A 8 -12.05 -8.24 -24.10
CA ASN A 8 -10.96 -9.23 -24.03
C ASN A 8 -9.71 -8.78 -23.25
N ASN A 9 -9.81 -7.73 -22.42
CA ASN A 9 -8.67 -7.15 -21.73
C ASN A 9 -8.38 -7.85 -20.39
N VAL A 10 -7.87 -9.07 -20.47
CA VAL A 10 -7.63 -9.96 -19.32
C VAL A 10 -6.55 -9.38 -18.38
N ASP A 11 -5.49 -8.80 -18.91
CA ASP A 11 -4.39 -8.23 -18.11
C ASP A 11 -4.84 -7.07 -17.22
N GLN A 12 -5.72 -6.21 -17.73
CA GLN A 12 -6.27 -5.13 -16.92
C GLN A 12 -7.22 -5.65 -15.84
N ALA A 13 -8.03 -6.66 -16.15
CA ALA A 13 -8.89 -7.31 -15.17
C ALA A 13 -8.08 -7.96 -14.03
N LEU A 14 -6.98 -8.64 -14.36
CA LEU A 14 -6.07 -9.22 -13.37
C LEU A 14 -5.40 -8.15 -12.51
N LYS A 15 -4.96 -7.03 -13.11
CA LYS A 15 -4.42 -5.89 -12.35
C LYS A 15 -5.47 -5.26 -11.43
N ALA A 16 -6.71 -5.12 -11.90
CA ALA A 16 -7.82 -4.58 -11.11
C ALA A 16 -8.17 -5.51 -9.94
N LEU A 17 -8.23 -6.82 -10.19
CA LEU A 17 -8.45 -7.84 -9.17
C LEU A 17 -7.37 -7.79 -8.11
N LYS A 18 -6.08 -7.84 -8.50
CA LYS A 18 -4.95 -7.75 -7.56
C LYS A 18 -5.00 -6.48 -6.72
N LYS A 19 -5.31 -5.33 -7.33
CA LYS A 19 -5.45 -4.06 -6.61
C LYS A 19 -6.61 -4.08 -5.61
N LYS A 20 -7.75 -4.64 -5.98
CA LYS A 20 -8.90 -4.76 -5.07
C LYS A 20 -8.59 -5.75 -3.92
N MET A 21 -7.93 -6.88 -4.17
CA MET A 21 -7.53 -7.85 -3.13
C MET A 21 -6.52 -7.26 -2.13
N GLN A 22 -5.61 -6.40 -2.63
CA GLN A 22 -4.69 -5.66 -1.78
C GLN A 22 -5.39 -4.62 -0.90
N ARG A 23 -6.47 -3.98 -1.39
CA ARG A 23 -7.28 -3.03 -0.61
C ARG A 23 -8.08 -3.72 0.48
N GLU A 24 -8.66 -4.86 0.14
CA GLU A 24 -9.37 -5.72 1.09
C GLU A 24 -8.41 -6.35 2.11
N GLY A 25 -7.10 -6.33 1.84
CA GLY A 25 -6.09 -6.80 2.79
C GLY A 25 -5.99 -8.32 2.87
N ILE A 26 -6.64 -9.04 1.96
CA ILE A 26 -6.69 -10.51 1.93
C ILE A 26 -5.28 -11.11 1.90
N PHE A 27 -4.37 -10.57 1.10
CA PHE A 27 -2.97 -11.03 1.09
C PHE A 27 -2.24 -10.85 2.42
N ARG A 28 -2.62 -9.82 3.19
CA ARG A 28 -2.07 -9.59 4.53
C ARG A 28 -2.65 -10.61 5.50
N GLU A 29 -3.95 -10.89 5.42
CA GLU A 29 -4.59 -11.93 6.23
C GLU A 29 -4.06 -13.33 5.92
N MET A 30 -3.89 -13.68 4.65
CA MET A 30 -3.28 -14.95 4.25
C MET A 30 -1.89 -15.10 4.87
N LYS A 31 -1.03 -14.08 4.77
CA LYS A 31 0.31 -14.12 5.37
C LYS A 31 0.28 -14.21 6.91
N LEU A 32 -0.69 -13.56 7.55
CA LEU A 32 -0.86 -13.61 9.00
C LEU A 32 -1.38 -14.97 9.49
N ARG A 33 -2.19 -15.68 8.69
CA ARG A 33 -2.83 -16.94 9.07
C ARG A 33 -2.04 -18.20 8.70
N ASN A 34 -0.88 -18.05 8.05
CA ASN A 34 -0.05 -19.20 7.63
C ASN A 34 0.52 -20.00 8.81
N HIS A 35 0.65 -19.39 9.98
CA HIS A 35 1.18 -20.05 11.19
C HIS A 35 0.29 -19.73 12.38
N TYR A 36 0.17 -20.67 13.32
CA TYR A 36 -0.56 -20.45 14.56
C TYR A 36 0.16 -19.37 15.38
N GLU A 37 -0.47 -18.20 15.49
CA GLU A 37 0.00 -17.10 16.34
C GLU A 37 -0.61 -17.26 17.73
N LYS A 38 0.22 -17.21 18.78
CA LYS A 38 -0.25 -17.39 20.15
C LYS A 38 -1.28 -16.29 20.47
N PRO A 39 -2.39 -16.59 21.17
CA PRO A 39 -3.45 -15.60 21.42
C PRO A 39 -2.98 -14.33 22.14
N SER A 40 -1.89 -14.40 22.91
CA SER A 40 -1.29 -13.24 23.56
C SER A 40 -0.58 -12.30 22.56
N GLU A 41 0.07 -12.86 21.55
CA GLU A 41 0.79 -12.11 20.50
C GLU A 41 -0.21 -11.44 19.54
N LYS A 42 -1.28 -12.16 19.20
CA LYS A 42 -2.41 -11.62 18.42
C LYS A 42 -3.00 -10.38 19.10
N LYS A 43 -3.28 -10.44 20.40
CA LYS A 43 -3.80 -9.29 21.19
C LYS A 43 -2.82 -8.10 21.21
N ALA A 44 -1.52 -8.35 21.37
CA ALA A 44 -0.51 -7.29 21.36
C ALA A 44 -0.43 -6.59 20.00
N ARG A 45 -0.48 -7.37 18.90
CA ARG A 45 -0.45 -6.86 17.53
C ARG A 45 -1.70 -6.07 17.17
N GLU A 46 -2.88 -6.56 17.54
CA GLU A 46 -4.15 -5.86 17.33
C GLU A 46 -4.17 -4.50 18.03
N ARG A 47 -3.71 -4.45 19.29
CA ARG A 47 -3.57 -3.20 20.05
C ARG A 47 -2.60 -2.23 19.38
N ALA A 48 -1.43 -2.71 18.95
CA ALA A 48 -0.45 -1.89 18.25
C ALA A 48 -0.97 -1.37 16.89
N GLU A 49 -1.70 -2.21 16.14
CA GLU A 49 -2.33 -1.81 14.87
C GLU A 49 -3.44 -0.77 15.08
N ALA A 50 -4.26 -0.93 16.12
CA ALA A 50 -5.31 0.02 16.48
C ALA A 50 -4.73 1.40 16.82
N ILE A 51 -3.69 1.43 17.66
CA ILE A 51 -2.97 2.68 18.01
C ILE A 51 -2.37 3.33 16.75
N ARG A 52 -1.75 2.53 15.87
CA ARG A 52 -1.18 3.03 14.61
C ARG A 52 -2.27 3.59 13.68
N ARG A 53 -3.44 2.94 13.59
CA ARG A 53 -4.58 3.43 12.80
C ARG A 53 -5.13 4.73 13.38
N ALA A 54 -5.33 4.81 14.70
CA ALA A 54 -5.81 6.00 15.39
C ALA A 54 -4.87 7.21 15.18
N ARG A 55 -3.56 7.03 15.37
CA ARG A 55 -2.55 8.07 15.10
C ARG A 55 -2.57 8.53 13.64
N LYS A 56 -2.75 7.61 12.70
CA LYS A 56 -2.85 7.93 11.26
C LYS A 56 -4.12 8.72 10.94
N LEU A 57 -5.26 8.38 11.56
CA LEU A 57 -6.52 9.09 11.40
C LEU A 57 -6.43 10.50 11.98
N ALA A 58 -5.90 10.65 13.19
CA ALA A 58 -5.69 11.94 13.83
C ALA A 58 -4.78 12.85 12.98
N ARG A 59 -3.66 12.32 12.47
CA ARG A 59 -2.77 13.07 11.57
C ARG A 59 -3.46 13.51 10.28
N LYS A 60 -4.32 12.65 9.69
CA LYS A 60 -5.08 13.02 8.48
C LYS A 60 -6.15 14.08 8.75
N ARG A 61 -6.80 14.04 9.92
CA ARG A 61 -7.75 15.07 10.35
C ARG A 61 -7.05 16.42 10.55
N ALA A 62 -5.93 16.43 11.29
CA ALA A 62 -5.14 17.64 11.52
C ALA A 62 -4.56 18.26 10.22
N GLN A 63 -4.24 17.43 9.22
CA GLN A 63 -3.85 17.93 7.89
C GLN A 63 -5.01 18.52 7.09
N ARG A 64 -6.23 18.01 7.28
CA ARG A 64 -7.44 18.52 6.63
C ARG A 64 -7.88 19.85 7.25
N GLU A 65 -7.71 19.99 8.56
CA GLU A 65 -8.01 21.19 9.34
C GLU A 65 -6.88 22.24 9.28
N GLY A 66 -5.83 22.02 8.47
CA GLY A 66 -4.79 23.02 8.19
C GLY A 66 -3.77 23.24 9.31
N LEU A 67 -3.85 22.49 10.41
CA LEU A 67 -3.04 22.71 11.62
C LEU A 67 -1.60 22.16 11.50
N ILE A 68 -1.30 21.36 10.47
CA ILE A 68 0.03 20.76 10.26
C ILE A 68 0.42 20.88 8.78
N PRO A 69 1.61 21.44 8.45
CA PRO A 69 2.11 21.41 7.08
C PRO A 69 2.27 19.96 6.62
N GLY A 70 1.58 19.61 5.52
CA GLY A 70 1.72 18.31 4.89
C GLY A 70 3.20 18.06 4.54
N LYS A 71 3.69 16.82 4.76
CA LYS A 71 5.03 16.47 4.26
C LYS A 71 5.09 16.78 2.77
N PRO A 72 6.17 17.43 2.26
CA PRO A 72 6.30 17.74 0.85
C PRO A 72 6.10 16.46 0.04
N LYS A 73 5.23 16.54 -0.98
CA LYS A 73 4.99 15.44 -1.91
C LYS A 73 6.34 15.16 -2.58
N VAL A 74 7.00 14.07 -2.20
CA VAL A 74 8.17 13.59 -2.93
C VAL A 74 7.71 13.37 -4.37
N ALA A 75 8.27 14.15 -5.31
CA ALA A 75 7.97 14.02 -6.72
C ALA A 75 8.27 12.58 -7.12
N ARG A 76 7.23 11.79 -7.36
CA ARG A 76 7.40 10.45 -7.89
C ARG A 76 7.97 10.62 -9.30
N PRO A 77 9.10 9.99 -9.65
CA PRO A 77 9.53 9.96 -11.04
C PRO A 77 8.40 9.31 -11.83
N GLY A 78 8.04 9.93 -12.97
CA GLY A 78 7.03 9.40 -13.87
C GLY A 78 7.37 7.97 -14.31
N PRO A 79 6.40 7.22 -14.86
CA PRO A 79 6.65 5.88 -15.40
C PRO A 79 7.62 6.00 -16.59
N GLY A 80 8.91 5.92 -16.32
CA GLY A 80 9.98 6.16 -17.29
C GLY A 80 11.33 6.59 -16.68
N GLY A 81 11.39 7.00 -15.42
CA GLY A 81 12.64 7.35 -14.74
C GLY A 81 13.50 6.13 -14.40
N ARG A 82 14.26 5.59 -15.36
CA ARG A 82 15.39 4.69 -15.09
C ARG A 82 16.46 5.47 -14.32
N PRO A 83 16.84 5.07 -13.10
CA PRO A 83 17.97 5.68 -12.43
C PRO A 83 19.27 5.11 -13.04
N GLY A 84 20.10 6.00 -13.58
CA GLY A 84 21.54 5.80 -13.75
C GLY A 84 21.99 4.74 -14.77
N ALA A 85 22.17 5.16 -16.03
CA ALA A 85 23.20 4.55 -16.88
C ALA A 85 24.49 5.39 -16.70
N PRO A 86 25.62 4.83 -16.27
CA PRO A 86 26.87 5.59 -16.21
C PRO A 86 27.33 5.91 -17.64
N ALA A 87 27.64 7.18 -17.89
CA ALA A 87 28.18 7.65 -19.15
C ALA A 87 29.51 6.93 -19.43
N ARG A 88 29.61 6.26 -20.59
CA ARG A 88 30.89 5.71 -21.06
C ARG A 88 31.76 6.86 -21.57
N PRO A 89 33.06 6.92 -21.22
CA PRO A 89 33.97 7.94 -21.71
C PRO A 89 34.29 7.71 -23.19
N PRO A 90 34.62 8.77 -23.95
CA PRO A 90 34.99 8.64 -25.36
C PRO A 90 36.37 8.00 -25.51
N ARG A 91 36.49 7.08 -26.48
CA ARG A 91 37.74 6.71 -27.15
C ARG A 91 37.48 6.74 -28.64
#